data_AF-Q8TM69-F1
#
_entry.id   AF-Q8TM69-F1
#
_cell.length_a   1.000
_cell.length_b   1.000
_cell.length_c   1.000
_cell.angle_alpha   90.00
_cell.angle_beta   90.00
_cell.angle_gamma   90.00
#
_symmetry.space_group_name_H-M   'P 1'
#
loop_
_entity.id
_entity.type
_entity.pdbx_description
1 polymer ?
#
loop_
_entity_poly.entity_id
_entity_poly.type
_entity_poly.pdbx_seq_one_letter_code
_entity_poly.pdbx_strand_id
1 'polypeptide(L)'
;MSEKNNGSEVSGFSDAPTLRIPEAFIVLSPDQVNGDKTYPGTVGLKYGPTKEDWIRLPYTSMKKLIDFCRENSSLFNSQLQKEREKNQVTDL
;
A
#
# COMPACT_ATOMS: atom_id res chain seq x y z
N MET A 1 7.00 44.69 -4.51
CA MET A 1 6.66 44.13 -3.18
C MET A 1 6.25 42.70 -3.44
N SER A 2 7.17 41.75 -3.25
CA SER A 2 6.99 40.37 -3.65
C SER A 2 6.26 39.61 -2.55
N GLU A 3 5.02 39.19 -2.82
CA GLU A 3 4.29 38.28 -1.97
C GLU A 3 4.88 36.87 -2.11
N LYS A 4 5.52 36.40 -1.04
CA LYS A 4 5.97 35.02 -0.92
C LYS A 4 4.73 34.13 -0.76
N ASN A 5 4.40 33.40 -1.82
CA ASN A 5 3.59 32.18 -1.72
C ASN A 5 4.32 31.18 -0.83
N ASN A 6 3.98 31.13 0.46
CA ASN A 6 4.26 29.98 1.32
C ASN A 6 3.32 28.85 0.89
N GLY A 7 3.67 28.19 -0.21
CA GLY A 7 3.21 26.82 -0.43
C GLY A 7 3.78 25.99 0.71
N SER A 8 2.93 25.58 1.64
CA SER A 8 3.25 24.57 2.63
C SER A 8 3.81 23.36 1.88
N GLU A 9 5.12 23.18 1.98
CA GLU A 9 5.83 21.98 1.54
C GLU A 9 5.11 20.79 2.16
N VAL A 10 4.37 20.07 1.32
CA VAL A 10 3.83 18.77 1.67
C VAL A 10 5.07 17.90 1.87
N SER A 11 5.51 17.75 3.12
CA SER A 11 6.67 16.96 3.49
C SER A 11 6.48 15.58 2.88
N GLY A 12 7.22 15.36 1.80
CA GLY A 12 7.00 14.24 0.92
C GLY A 12 7.14 12.94 1.68
N PHE A 13 6.47 11.92 1.18
CA PHE A 13 6.75 10.52 1.47
C PHE A 13 8.20 10.10 1.09
N SER A 14 9.17 11.03 1.01
CA SER A 14 10.49 10.85 0.39
C SER A 14 11.35 9.80 1.10
N ASP A 15 11.11 9.58 2.39
CA ASP A 15 11.91 8.63 3.20
C ASP A 15 11.12 7.36 3.55
N ALA A 16 9.89 7.23 3.04
CA ALA A 16 9.10 6.02 3.25
C ALA A 16 9.68 4.87 2.41
N PRO A 17 10.01 3.72 3.00
CA PRO A 17 10.44 2.57 2.22
C PRO A 17 9.34 2.18 1.22
N THR A 18 9.73 2.00 -0.04
CA THR A 18 8.81 1.64 -1.12
C THR A 18 9.27 0.40 -1.88
N LEU A 19 8.30 -0.39 -2.35
CA LEU A 19 8.53 -1.59 -3.15
C LEU A 19 7.61 -1.54 -4.37
N ARG A 20 8.18 -1.75 -5.56
CA ARG A 20 7.41 -1.84 -6.80
C ARG A 20 7.28 -3.29 -7.24
N ILE A 21 6.05 -3.70 -7.53
CA ILE A 21 5.73 -4.96 -8.21
C ILE A 21 5.05 -4.62 -9.55
N PRO A 22 5.00 -5.55 -10.53
CA PRO A 22 4.60 -5.23 -11.92
C PRO A 22 3.29 -4.44 -12.07
N GLU A 23 2.30 -4.71 -11.21
CA GLU A 23 0.99 -4.03 -11.25
C GLU A 23 0.67 -3.20 -10.01
N ALA A 24 1.60 -3.11 -9.05
CA ALA A 24 1.32 -2.36 -7.83
C ALA A 24 2.54 -1.70 -7.21
N PHE A 25 2.28 -0.70 -6.38
CA PHE A 25 3.28 0.01 -5.63
C PHE A 25 2.95 -0.02 -4.15
N ILE A 26 3.89 -0.49 -3.34
CA ILE A 26 3.75 -0.64 -1.90
C ILE A 26 4.57 0.46 -1.22
N VAL A 27 3.97 1.14 -0.25
CA VAL A 27 4.58 2.21 0.55
C VAL A 27 4.42 1.93 2.03
N LEU A 28 5.52 1.99 2.78
CA LEU A 28 5.53 1.86 4.24
C LEU A 28 5.62 3.25 4.86
N SER A 29 4.49 3.77 5.34
CA SER A 29 4.43 5.09 5.96
C SER A 29 4.79 5.00 7.45
N PRO A 30 5.68 5.86 7.98
CA PRO A 30 6.03 5.84 9.39
C PRO A 30 4.85 6.31 10.26
N ASP A 31 4.95 6.06 11.56
CA ASP A 31 4.05 6.62 12.56
C ASP A 31 3.99 8.15 12.41
N GLN A 32 2.79 8.71 12.52
CA GLN A 32 2.56 10.14 12.38
C GLN A 32 2.24 10.74 13.75
N VAL A 33 2.98 11.78 14.14
CA VAL A 33 2.72 12.52 15.38
C VAL A 33 2.04 13.83 15.03
N ASN A 34 0.87 14.09 15.62
CA ASN A 34 0.14 15.35 15.45
C ASN A 34 -0.32 15.86 16.82
N GLY A 35 0.39 16.88 17.33
CA GLY A 35 0.25 17.33 18.72
C GLY A 35 0.57 16.19 19.68
N ASP A 36 -0.35 15.91 20.60
CA ASP A 36 -0.21 14.83 21.59
C ASP A 36 -0.68 13.46 21.09
N LYS A 37 -1.13 13.35 19.82
CA LYS A 37 -1.64 12.10 19.25
C LYS A 37 -0.61 11.44 18.35
N THR A 38 -0.37 10.16 18.60
CA THR A 38 0.42 9.29 17.71
C THR A 38 -0.51 8.38 16.92
N TYR A 39 -0.41 8.44 15.60
CA TYR A 39 -1.12 7.57 14.67
C TYR A 39 -0.18 6.49 14.16
N PRO A 40 -0.55 5.20 14.23
CA PRO A 40 0.30 4.12 13.79
C PRO A 40 0.56 4.20 12.29
N GLY A 41 1.77 3.83 11.90
CA GLY A 41 2.19 3.74 10.52
C GLY A 41 1.34 2.75 9.72
N THR A 42 1.35 2.95 8.42
CA THR A 42 0.45 2.26 7.50
C THR A 42 1.19 1.68 6.31
N VAL A 43 0.64 0.59 5.78
CA VAL A 43 1.00 0.07 4.46
C VAL A 43 0.01 0.62 3.45
N GLY A 44 0.52 1.30 2.42
CA GLY A 44 -0.25 1.70 1.25
C GLY A 44 0.03 0.75 0.08
N LEU A 45 -0.99 0.28 -0.61
CA LEU A 45 -0.91 -0.45 -1.87
C LEU A 45 -1.64 0.35 -2.96
N LYS A 46 -0.92 0.86 -3.95
CA LYS A 46 -1.48 1.43 -5.18
C LYS A 46 -1.56 0.35 -6.24
N TYR A 47 -2.75 0.03 -6.73
CA TYR A 47 -2.95 -1.04 -7.72
C TYR A 47 -3.45 -0.54 -9.08
N GLY A 48 -3.64 0.78 -9.22
CA GLY A 48 -4.14 1.39 -10.45
C GLY A 48 -3.69 2.83 -10.62
N PRO A 49 -3.98 3.44 -11.79
CA PRO A 49 -3.49 4.76 -12.14
C PRO A 49 -4.19 5.88 -11.35
N THR A 50 -5.46 5.69 -10.95
CA THR A 50 -6.27 6.76 -10.34
C THR A 50 -5.81 7.06 -8.91
N LYS A 51 -6.26 8.20 -8.36
CA LYS A 51 -5.91 8.58 -6.98
C LYS A 51 -6.66 7.74 -5.96
N GLU A 52 -7.77 7.15 -6.38
CA GLU A 52 -8.68 6.32 -5.60
C GLU A 52 -8.22 4.86 -5.56
N ASP A 53 -7.34 4.43 -6.48
CA ASP A 53 -6.75 3.08 -6.54
C ASP A 53 -5.68 2.85 -5.47
N TRP A 54 -5.99 3.19 -4.22
CA TRP A 54 -5.12 3.02 -3.07
C TRP A 54 -5.85 2.32 -1.93
N ILE A 55 -5.22 1.29 -1.39
CA ILE A 55 -5.61 0.68 -0.13
C ILE A 55 -4.57 1.09 0.91
N ARG A 56 -5.02 1.69 2.03
CA ARG A 56 -4.15 2.02 3.16
C ARG A 56 -4.65 1.32 4.42
N LEU A 57 -3.77 0.59 5.07
CA LEU A 57 -4.08 -0.23 6.25
C LEU A 57 -3.03 -0.01 7.35
N PRO A 58 -3.40 -0.02 8.64
CA PRO A 58 -2.44 -0.07 9.73
C PRO A 58 -1.54 -1.31 9.63
N TYR A 59 -0.28 -1.21 10.09
CA TYR A 59 0.65 -2.35 10.09
C TYR A 59 0.09 -3.60 10.77
N THR A 60 -0.67 -3.44 11.86
CA THR A 60 -1.30 -4.54 12.60
C THR A 60 -2.31 -5.30 11.75
N SER A 61 -3.13 -4.59 10.97
CA SER A 61 -4.08 -5.20 10.05
C SER A 61 -3.37 -5.88 8.88
N MET A 62 -2.32 -5.25 8.34
CA MET A 62 -1.53 -5.86 7.26
C MET A 62 -0.86 -7.16 7.73
N LYS A 63 -0.31 -7.18 8.95
CA LYS A 63 0.27 -8.40 9.53
C LYS A 63 -0.75 -9.54 9.59
N LYS A 64 -1.97 -9.26 10.07
CA LYS A 64 -3.06 -10.26 10.12
C LYS A 64 -3.40 -10.79 8.72
N LEU A 65 -3.42 -9.92 7.71
CA LEU A 65 -3.68 -10.32 6.33
C LEU A 65 -2.56 -11.22 5.78
N ILE A 66 -1.30 -10.88 6.04
CA ILE A 66 -0.15 -11.71 5.64
C ILE A 66 -0.20 -13.08 6.32
N ASP A 67 -0.44 -13.10 7.62
CA ASP A 67 -0.51 -14.33 8.41
C ASP A 67 -1.67 -15.23 7.89
N PHE A 68 -2.85 -14.64 7.64
CA PHE A 68 -3.99 -15.34 7.02
C PHE A 68 -3.67 -15.92 5.63
N CYS A 69 -3.02 -15.15 4.75
CA CYS A 69 -2.62 -15.62 3.43
C CYS A 69 -1.60 -16.76 3.49
N ARG A 70 -0.69 -16.74 4.47
CA ARG A 70 0.29 -17.82 4.68
C ARG A 70 -0.38 -19.11 5.14
N GLU A 71 -1.25 -19.01 6.15
CA GLU A 71 -2.01 -20.13 6.70
C GLU A 71 -2.92 -20.78 5.65
N ASN A 72 -3.47 -19.99 4.72
CA ASN A 72 -4.40 -20.43 3.69
C ASN A 72 -3.78 -20.46 2.29
N SER A 73 -2.44 -20.53 2.19
CA SER A 73 -1.70 -20.41 0.93
C SER A 73 -2.14 -21.41 -0.15
N SER A 74 -2.51 -22.65 0.24
CA SER A 74 -3.02 -23.66 -0.68
C SER A 74 -4.34 -23.25 -1.36
N LEU A 75 -5.25 -22.63 -0.61
CA LEU A 75 -6.52 -22.13 -1.13
C LEU A 75 -6.29 -20.99 -2.11
N PHE A 76 -5.46 -20.01 -1.73
CA PHE A 76 -5.13 -18.88 -2.60
C PHE A 76 -4.45 -19.33 -3.89
N ASN A 77 -3.49 -20.25 -3.81
CA ASN A 77 -2.81 -20.80 -4.98
C ASN A 77 -3.78 -21.57 -5.89
N SER A 78 -4.70 -22.36 -5.33
CA SER A 78 -5.72 -23.05 -6.12
C SER A 78 -6.65 -22.06 -6.84
N GLN A 79 -7.04 -20.97 -6.17
CA GLN A 79 -7.88 -19.95 -6.80
C GLN A 79 -7.11 -19.21 -7.90
N LEU A 80 -5.85 -18.82 -7.66
CA LEU A 80 -5.00 -18.19 -8.66
C LEU A 80 -4.86 -19.06 -9.91
N GLN A 81 -4.63 -20.36 -9.72
CA GLN A 81 -4.54 -21.33 -10.81
C GLN A 81 -5.83 -21.37 -11.63
N LYS A 82 -7.00 -21.41 -10.99
CA LYS A 82 -8.30 -21.36 -11.68
C LYS A 82 -8.50 -20.06 -12.47
N GLU A 83 -8.07 -18.92 -11.94
CA GLU A 83 -8.19 -17.65 -12.66
C GLU A 83 -7.23 -17.54 -13.85
N ARG A 84 -6.05 -18.14 -13.75
CA ARG A 84 -5.13 -18.31 -14.90
C ARG A 84 -5.73 -19.20 -15.99
N GLU A 85 -6.33 -20.31 -15.61
CA GLU A 85 -7.04 -21.21 -16.55
C GLU A 85 -8.20 -20.50 -17.26
N LYS A 86 -8.83 -19.52 -16.61
CA LYS A 86 -9.86 -18.66 -17.21
C LYS A 86 -9.29 -17.48 -18.01
N ASN A 87 -7.97 -17.34 -18.12
CA ASN A 87 -7.26 -16.19 -18.71
C ASN A 87 -7.63 -14.83 -18.07
N GLN A 88 -8.09 -14.82 -16.81
CA GLN A 88 -8.35 -13.58 -16.08
C GLN A 88 -7.10 -13.01 -15.40
N VAL A 89 -6.12 -13.87 -15.15
CA VAL A 89 -4.80 -13.50 -14.65
C VAL A 89 -3.78 -14.01 -15.67
N THR A 90 -3.07 -13.11 -16.33
CA THR A 90 -1.98 -13.48 -17.24
C THR A 90 -0.74 -13.87 -16.43
N ASP A 91 0.06 -14.80 -16.94
CA ASP A 91 1.40 -15.01 -16.40
C ASP A 91 2.24 -13.74 -16.65
N LEU A 92 2.91 -13.31 -15.58
CA LEU A 92 3.83 -12.16 -15.56
C LEU A 92 5.05 -12.39 -16.44
#